data_AF-G5BQG0-F1
#
_entry.id   AF-G5BQG0-F1
#
_cell.length_a   1.000
_cell.length_b   1.000
_cell.length_c   1.000
_cell.angle_alpha   90.00
_cell.angle_beta   90.00
_cell.angle_gamma   90.00
#
_symmetry.space_group_name_H-M   'P 1'
#
loop_
_entity.id
_entity.type
_entity.pdbx_description
1 polymer ?
#
loop_
_entity_poly.entity_id
_entity_poly.type
_entity_poly.pdbx_seq_one_letter_code
_entity_poly.pdbx_strand_id
1 'polypeptide(L)'
;MERRYPKEVQDLYETIRRFARIVGPVEHDKFTESHELEFELQRESKRLQEYRIAGITNFCSAKTYDHLKKTRKEEHLKCTMPSEVLQHIQDSSACQQWLHRQADIDSGVSPSIPMASNSGRQSAPPLNLTGLPGTEKLNEKAKELCQMVRLVPEAYLEYKSALLNECNKQGDLRLAPARAFIKINVNKTRKIYDFLIREGYITKN
;
A
#
# COMPACT_ATOMS: atom_id res chain seq x y z
N MET A 1 1.24 10.31 -40.02
CA MET A 1 0.41 9.72 -38.95
C MET A 1 1.36 9.15 -37.91
N GLU A 2 1.39 9.71 -36.71
CA GLU A 2 2.28 9.25 -35.65
C GLU A 2 1.66 8.00 -35.00
N ARG A 3 2.29 6.84 -35.18
CA ARG A 3 1.83 5.59 -34.54
C ARG A 3 1.99 5.76 -33.03
N ARG A 4 0.88 5.75 -32.30
CA ARG A 4 0.91 5.88 -30.83
C ARG A 4 1.27 4.53 -30.22
N TYR A 5 2.56 4.28 -30.08
CA TYR A 5 3.05 3.03 -29.49
C TYR A 5 2.67 2.92 -28.00
N PRO A 6 2.56 1.71 -27.45
CA PRO A 6 2.55 1.48 -26.00
C PRO A 6 3.77 2.14 -25.33
N LYS A 7 3.62 2.58 -24.08
CA LYS A 7 4.66 3.36 -23.38
C LYS A 7 6.01 2.61 -23.35
N GLU A 8 5.98 1.31 -23.14
CA GLU A 8 7.17 0.46 -23.10
C GLU A 8 7.92 0.45 -24.43
N VAL A 9 7.19 0.47 -25.55
CA VAL A 9 7.76 0.53 -26.90
C VAL A 9 8.26 1.94 -27.21
N GLN A 10 7.58 2.99 -26.73
CA GLN A 10 8.04 4.38 -26.85
C GLN A 10 9.36 4.61 -26.11
N ASP A 11 9.48 4.15 -24.87
CA ASP A 11 10.68 4.32 -24.05
C ASP A 11 11.90 3.67 -24.71
N LEU A 12 11.73 2.48 -25.32
CA LEU A 12 12.80 1.84 -26.08
C LEU A 12 13.11 2.62 -27.36
N TYR A 13 12.10 3.04 -28.11
CA TYR A 13 12.29 3.83 -29.32
C TYR A 13 13.09 5.11 -29.03
N GLU A 14 12.77 5.84 -27.97
CA GLU A 14 13.52 7.02 -27.55
C GLU A 14 14.98 6.71 -27.21
N THR A 15 15.22 5.56 -26.58
CA THR A 15 16.56 5.08 -26.24
C THR A 15 17.36 4.77 -27.51
N ILE A 16 16.76 4.07 -28.46
CA ILE A 16 17.42 3.56 -29.68
C ILE A 16 17.57 4.64 -30.74
N ARG A 17 16.68 5.63 -30.76
CA ARG A 17 16.76 6.81 -31.64
C ARG A 17 18.11 7.52 -31.57
N ARG A 18 18.79 7.50 -30.42
CA ARG A 18 20.13 8.09 -30.24
C ARG A 18 21.20 7.39 -31.08
N PHE A 19 21.00 6.11 -31.38
CA PHE A 19 21.89 5.28 -32.18
C PHE A 19 21.52 5.25 -33.68
N ALA A 20 20.39 5.83 -34.06
CA ALA A 20 19.93 5.91 -35.45
C ALA A 20 20.90 6.61 -36.42
N ARG A 21 21.87 7.38 -35.89
CA ARG A 21 22.93 8.02 -36.68
C ARG A 21 24.12 7.10 -36.96
N ILE A 22 24.28 6.05 -36.15
CA ILE A 22 25.39 5.08 -36.21
C ILE A 22 24.94 3.85 -37.00
N VAL A 23 23.71 3.40 -36.73
CA VAL A 23 23.06 2.32 -37.47
C VAL A 23 22.46 2.92 -38.75
N GLY A 24 22.56 2.21 -39.88
CA GLY A 24 21.89 2.63 -41.12
C GLY A 24 20.37 2.77 -40.92
N PRO A 25 19.71 3.65 -41.69
CA PRO A 25 18.29 3.97 -41.50
C PRO A 25 17.40 2.73 -41.67
N VAL A 26 17.73 1.86 -42.63
CA VAL A 26 16.98 0.63 -42.90
C VAL A 26 17.09 -0.36 -41.75
N GLU A 27 18.28 -0.53 -41.19
CA GLU A 27 18.53 -1.43 -40.06
C GLU A 27 17.85 -0.93 -38.79
N HIS A 28 17.87 0.39 -38.55
CA HIS A 28 17.17 1.02 -37.44
C HIS A 28 15.65 0.81 -37.53
N ASP A 29 15.07 1.00 -38.71
CA ASP A 29 13.63 0.84 -38.91
C ASP A 29 13.22 -0.64 -38.75
N LYS A 30 13.98 -1.57 -39.34
CA LYS A 30 13.77 -3.01 -39.15
C LYS A 30 13.83 -3.41 -37.68
N PHE A 31 14.79 -2.88 -36.93
CA PHE A 31 14.88 -3.13 -35.49
C PHE A 31 13.63 -2.64 -34.76
N THR A 32 13.19 -1.41 -35.05
CA THR A 32 12.04 -0.79 -34.40
C THR A 32 10.76 -1.59 -34.64
N GLU A 33 10.52 -1.98 -35.90
CA GLU A 33 9.36 -2.81 -36.28
C GLU A 33 9.43 -4.20 -35.66
N SER A 34 10.63 -4.82 -35.63
CA SER A 34 10.82 -6.14 -35.03
C SER A 34 10.52 -6.13 -33.52
N HIS A 35 10.97 -5.09 -32.82
CA HIS A 35 10.70 -4.93 -31.40
C HIS A 35 9.22 -4.66 -31.12
N GLU A 36 8.55 -3.84 -31.93
CA GLU A 36 7.09 -3.63 -31.82
C GLU A 36 6.33 -4.96 -31.96
N LEU A 37 6.67 -5.74 -32.98
CA LEU A 37 6.07 -7.05 -33.20
C LEU A 37 6.36 -8.02 -32.05
N GLU A 38 7.60 -8.04 -31.54
CA GLU A 38 7.97 -8.84 -30.37
C GLU A 38 7.10 -8.47 -29.15
N PHE A 39 6.94 -7.18 -28.88
CA PHE A 39 6.11 -6.69 -27.77
C PHE A 39 4.65 -7.14 -27.91
N GLU A 40 4.06 -6.99 -29.10
CA GLU A 40 2.71 -7.46 -29.41
C GLU A 40 2.56 -8.97 -29.15
N LEU A 41 3.52 -9.78 -29.64
CA LEU A 41 3.52 -11.23 -29.46
C LEU A 41 3.69 -11.65 -28.00
N GLN A 42 4.57 -11.00 -27.25
CA GLN A 42 4.75 -11.25 -25.82
C GLN A 42 3.48 -10.90 -25.03
N ARG A 43 2.86 -9.76 -25.36
CA ARG A 43 1.59 -9.33 -24.75
C ARG A 43 0.47 -10.33 -25.03
N GLU A 44 0.34 -10.78 -26.27
CA GLU A 44 -0.68 -11.76 -26.65
C GLU A 44 -0.43 -13.12 -26.01
N SER A 45 0.82 -13.58 -25.97
CA SER A 45 1.18 -14.84 -25.30
C SER A 45 0.80 -14.81 -23.82
N LYS A 46 1.08 -13.69 -23.13
CA LYS A 46 0.69 -13.50 -21.72
C LYS A 46 -0.83 -13.49 -21.54
N ARG A 47 -1.57 -12.85 -22.45
CA ARG A 47 -3.04 -12.83 -22.45
C ARG A 47 -3.62 -14.24 -22.60
N LEU A 48 -3.08 -15.03 -23.53
CA LEU A 48 -3.51 -16.43 -23.75
C LEU A 48 -3.15 -17.34 -22.57
N GLN A 49 -1.98 -17.16 -21.96
CA GLN A 49 -1.59 -17.88 -20.75
C GLN A 49 -2.54 -17.56 -19.59
N GLU A 50 -2.91 -16.30 -19.42
CA GLU A 50 -3.90 -15.90 -18.42
C GLU A 50 -5.25 -16.57 -18.63
N TYR A 51 -5.73 -16.66 -19.87
CA TYR A 51 -6.95 -17.40 -20.18
C TYR A 51 -6.87 -18.86 -19.74
N ARG A 52 -5.74 -19.53 -20.01
CA ARG A 52 -5.55 -20.91 -19.56
C ARG A 52 -5.56 -21.04 -18.04
N ILE A 53 -4.90 -20.13 -17.34
CA ILE A 53 -4.89 -20.09 -15.86
C ILE A 53 -6.30 -19.84 -15.31
N ALA A 54 -7.08 -18.99 -15.98
CA ALA A 54 -8.48 -18.71 -15.64
C ALA A 54 -9.45 -19.83 -16.06
N GLY A 55 -8.96 -20.94 -16.64
CA GLY A 55 -9.79 -22.06 -17.08
C GLY A 55 -10.56 -21.83 -18.39
N ILE A 56 -10.22 -20.80 -19.14
CA ILE A 56 -10.85 -20.47 -20.43
C ILE A 56 -10.17 -21.27 -21.52
N THR A 57 -10.90 -22.26 -22.04
CA THR A 57 -10.41 -23.18 -23.07
C THR A 57 -10.94 -22.83 -24.47
N ASN A 58 -11.96 -21.96 -24.57
CA ASN A 58 -12.56 -21.54 -25.84
C ASN A 58 -12.43 -20.02 -26.07
N PHE A 59 -12.01 -19.62 -27.27
CA PHE A 59 -11.86 -18.21 -27.65
C PHE A 59 -13.18 -17.43 -27.62
N CYS A 60 -14.31 -18.08 -27.92
CA CYS A 60 -15.61 -17.40 -27.83
C CYS A 60 -15.89 -16.87 -26.41
N SER A 61 -15.50 -17.63 -25.38
CA SER A 61 -15.68 -17.24 -23.97
C SER A 61 -14.66 -16.18 -23.50
N ALA A 62 -13.55 -16.00 -24.21
CA ALA A 62 -12.54 -15.00 -23.86
C ALA A 62 -13.09 -13.58 -23.90
N LYS A 63 -13.97 -13.27 -24.88
CA LYS A 63 -14.62 -11.94 -24.99
C LYS A 63 -15.45 -11.61 -23.75
N THR A 64 -16.25 -12.57 -23.29
CA THR A 64 -17.06 -12.42 -22.07
C THR A 64 -16.18 -12.26 -20.85
N TYR A 65 -15.10 -13.05 -20.75
CA TYR A 65 -14.14 -12.92 -19.67
C TYR A 65 -13.47 -11.54 -19.64
N ASP A 66 -13.01 -11.04 -20.79
CA ASP A 66 -12.37 -9.72 -20.87
C ASP A 66 -13.32 -8.61 -20.40
N HIS A 67 -14.59 -8.68 -20.85
CA HIS A 67 -15.62 -7.75 -20.42
C HIS A 67 -15.83 -7.80 -18.91
N LEU A 68 -16.08 -8.99 -18.35
CA LEU A 68 -16.28 -9.17 -16.91
C LEU A 68 -15.05 -8.77 -16.09
N LYS A 69 -13.84 -9.06 -16.59
CA LYS A 69 -12.59 -8.67 -15.94
C LYS A 69 -12.41 -7.15 -15.91
N LYS A 70 -12.77 -6.46 -16.99
CA LYS A 70 -12.79 -4.99 -17.04
C LYS A 70 -13.80 -4.43 -16.03
N THR A 71 -15.03 -4.95 -16.03
CA THR A 71 -16.07 -4.55 -15.07
C THR A 71 -15.62 -4.74 -13.62
N ARG A 72 -15.05 -5.91 -13.27
CA ARG A 72 -14.53 -6.15 -11.91
C ARG A 72 -13.43 -5.16 -11.51
N LYS A 73 -12.55 -4.78 -12.43
CA LYS A 73 -11.52 -3.77 -12.15
C LYS A 73 -12.14 -2.40 -11.89
N GLU A 74 -13.11 -1.99 -12.71
CA GLU A 74 -13.83 -0.73 -12.53
C GLU A 74 -14.62 -0.70 -11.23
N GLU A 75 -15.29 -1.80 -10.87
CA GLU A 75 -15.99 -1.95 -9.59
C GLU A 75 -15.02 -1.93 -8.40
N HIS A 76 -13.91 -2.66 -8.50
CA HIS A 76 -12.88 -2.65 -7.45
C HIS A 76 -12.36 -1.24 -7.20
N LEU A 77 -12.09 -0.47 -8.26
CA LEU A 77 -11.72 0.94 -8.14
C LEU A 77 -12.84 1.72 -7.42
N LYS A 78 -14.09 1.64 -7.89
CA LYS A 78 -15.24 2.32 -7.30
C LYS A 78 -15.48 1.98 -5.82
N CYS A 79 -15.20 0.77 -5.37
CA CYS A 79 -15.33 0.39 -3.95
C CYS A 79 -14.11 0.80 -3.12
N THR A 80 -12.92 0.81 -3.73
CA THR A 80 -11.69 1.28 -3.08
C THR A 80 -11.75 2.80 -2.85
N MET A 81 -12.34 3.56 -3.79
CA MET A 81 -12.46 5.02 -3.69
C MET A 81 -13.14 5.49 -2.38
N PRO A 82 -14.34 5.01 -1.99
CA PRO A 82 -14.94 5.30 -0.69
C PRO A 82 -14.08 4.86 0.49
N SER A 83 -13.41 3.71 0.42
CA SER A 83 -12.53 3.24 1.49
C SER A 83 -11.35 4.18 1.70
N GLU A 84 -10.78 4.71 0.63
CA GLU A 84 -9.70 5.70 0.67
C GLU A 84 -10.18 7.05 1.20
N VAL A 85 -11.39 7.51 0.82
CA VAL A 85 -12.00 8.74 1.39
C VAL A 85 -12.21 8.58 2.89
N LEU A 86 -12.75 7.45 3.32
CA LEU A 86 -12.98 7.15 4.74
C LEU A 86 -11.68 7.14 5.54
N GLN A 87 -10.56 6.77 4.92
CA GLN A 87 -9.24 6.86 5.57
C GLN A 87 -8.79 8.30 5.84
N HIS A 88 -9.26 9.27 5.03
CA HIS A 88 -8.85 10.67 5.09
C HIS A 88 -9.91 11.58 5.74
N ILE A 89 -11.09 11.04 6.08
CA ILE A 89 -12.25 11.82 6.54
C ILE A 89 -12.02 12.57 7.87
N GLN A 90 -11.04 12.14 8.67
CA GLN A 90 -10.69 12.79 9.93
C GLN A 90 -9.86 14.06 9.74
N ASP A 91 -9.19 14.22 8.61
CA ASP A 91 -8.49 15.43 8.23
C ASP A 91 -9.25 16.11 7.08
N SER A 92 -10.00 17.16 7.43
CA SER A 92 -10.81 17.92 6.47
C SER A 92 -9.98 18.47 5.30
N SER A 93 -8.70 18.75 5.50
CA SER A 93 -7.83 19.30 4.44
C SER A 93 -7.33 18.21 3.49
N ALA A 94 -6.96 17.04 4.03
CA ALA A 94 -6.52 15.89 3.24
C ALA A 94 -7.67 15.27 2.45
N CYS A 95 -8.87 15.19 3.04
CA CYS A 95 -10.08 14.73 2.37
C CYS A 95 -10.44 15.61 1.17
N GLN A 96 -10.40 16.94 1.35
CA GLN A 96 -10.66 17.90 0.27
C GLN A 96 -9.63 17.80 -0.86
N GLN A 97 -8.34 17.66 -0.55
CA GLN A 97 -7.30 17.49 -1.57
C GLN A 97 -7.43 16.17 -2.35
N TRP A 98 -7.78 15.08 -1.67
CA TRP A 98 -8.03 13.79 -2.31
C TRP A 98 -9.25 13.88 -3.26
N LEU A 99 -10.35 14.48 -2.79
CA LEU A 99 -11.57 14.65 -3.59
C LEU A 99 -11.31 15.51 -4.84
N HIS A 100 -10.52 16.58 -4.70
CA HIS A 100 -10.15 17.43 -5.82
C HIS A 100 -9.31 16.68 -6.86
N ARG A 101 -8.30 15.92 -6.41
CA ARG A 101 -7.49 15.07 -7.30
C ARG A 101 -8.33 14.02 -8.02
N GLN A 102 -9.32 13.45 -7.33
CA GLN A 102 -10.18 12.45 -7.93
C GLN A 102 -11.09 13.05 -9.00
N ALA A 103 -11.63 14.24 -8.76
CA ALA A 103 -12.43 14.97 -9.74
C ALA A 103 -11.62 15.34 -11.00
N ASP A 104 -10.33 15.66 -10.85
CA ASP A 104 -9.43 15.94 -11.97
C ASP A 104 -9.20 14.68 -12.84
N ILE A 105 -8.97 13.53 -12.20
CA ILE A 105 -8.79 12.23 -12.86
C ILE A 105 -10.06 11.83 -13.62
N ASP A 106 -11.24 11.95 -13.00
CA ASP A 106 -12.53 11.61 -13.61
C ASP A 106 -12.88 12.55 -14.78
N SER A 107 -12.38 13.79 -14.76
CA SER A 107 -12.53 14.77 -15.84
C SER A 107 -11.52 14.58 -16.99
N GLY A 108 -10.68 13.53 -16.93
CA GLY A 108 -9.68 13.23 -17.96
C GLY A 108 -8.50 14.21 -17.99
N VAL A 109 -8.37 15.05 -16.97
CA VAL A 109 -7.22 15.95 -16.80
C VAL A 109 -6.12 15.14 -16.13
N SER A 110 -5.02 14.85 -16.85
CA SER A 110 -3.83 14.27 -16.21
C SER A 110 -3.35 15.27 -15.16
N PRO A 111 -3.31 14.90 -13.86
CA PRO A 111 -2.89 15.84 -12.85
C PRO A 111 -1.42 16.18 -13.13
N SER A 112 -1.16 17.43 -13.50
CA SER A 112 0.19 17.98 -13.48
C SER A 112 0.65 17.90 -12.04
N ILE A 113 1.55 16.95 -11.75
CA ILE A 113 2.19 16.81 -10.46
C ILE A 113 2.79 18.18 -10.12
N PRO A 114 2.28 18.93 -9.12
CA PRO A 114 3.10 19.99 -8.56
C PRO A 114 4.28 19.24 -7.95
N MET A 115 5.50 19.52 -8.42
CA MET A 115 6.70 18.99 -7.78
C MET A 115 6.65 19.39 -6.30
N ALA A 116 6.22 18.45 -5.47
CA ALA A 116 6.31 18.56 -4.03
C ALA A 116 7.79 18.46 -3.68
N SER A 117 8.46 19.60 -3.68
CA SER A 117 9.64 19.82 -2.87
C SER A 117 9.20 19.68 -1.41
N ASN A 118 9.35 18.47 -0.89
CA ASN A 118 9.89 18.22 0.45
C ASN A 118 9.92 16.71 0.71
N SER A 119 11.13 16.17 0.66
CA SER A 119 11.48 14.87 1.21
C SER A 119 11.31 14.88 2.72
N GLY A 120 10.10 14.63 3.19
CA GLY A 120 9.85 14.07 4.50
C GLY A 120 9.05 12.80 4.29
N ARG A 121 9.53 11.65 4.76
CA ARG A 121 8.67 10.46 4.91
C ARG A 121 7.49 10.89 5.77
N GLN A 122 6.35 11.20 5.15
CA GLN A 122 5.15 11.53 5.91
C GLN A 122 4.81 10.29 6.74
N SER A 123 4.80 10.46 8.06
CA SER A 123 4.40 9.39 8.96
C SER A 123 2.95 9.05 8.61
N ALA A 124 2.71 7.78 8.23
CA ALA A 124 1.36 7.37 7.90
C ALA A 124 0.40 7.73 9.06
N PRO A 125 -0.85 8.10 8.76
CA PRO A 125 -1.81 8.57 9.76
C PRO A 125 -1.91 7.63 10.97
N PRO A 126 -2.20 8.16 12.17
CA PRO A 126 -2.32 7.37 13.39
C PRO A 126 -3.31 6.22 13.19
N LEU A 127 -3.03 5.07 13.80
CA LEU A 127 -3.82 3.87 13.58
C LEU A 127 -5.24 4.07 14.09
N ASN A 128 -6.23 4.01 13.21
CA ASN A 128 -7.65 4.11 13.57
C ASN A 128 -8.07 2.92 14.44
N LEU A 129 -8.46 3.18 15.69
CA LEU A 129 -8.91 2.13 16.62
C LEU A 129 -10.42 1.85 16.52
N THR A 130 -11.18 2.67 15.79
CA THR A 130 -12.63 2.54 15.65
C THR A 130 -12.99 1.22 14.96
N GLY A 131 -13.77 0.37 15.65
CA GLY A 131 -14.22 -0.92 15.14
C GLY A 131 -13.30 -2.11 15.41
N LEU A 132 -12.16 -1.91 16.09
CA LEU A 132 -11.29 -3.03 16.49
C LEU A 132 -11.77 -3.67 17.81
N PRO A 133 -11.71 -5.01 17.93
CA PRO A 133 -12.09 -5.71 19.15
C PRO A 133 -11.21 -5.29 20.34
N GLY A 134 -11.84 -5.13 21.51
CA GLY A 134 -11.14 -4.76 22.75
C GLY A 134 -10.89 -3.26 22.95
N THR A 135 -11.26 -2.41 21.99
CA THR A 135 -11.11 -0.93 22.09
C THR A 135 -11.93 -0.33 23.24
N GLU A 136 -13.09 -0.91 23.53
CA GLU A 136 -13.98 -0.51 24.63
C GLU A 136 -13.37 -0.72 26.02
N LYS A 137 -12.41 -1.63 26.15
CA LYS A 137 -11.74 -1.97 27.43
C LYS A 137 -10.51 -1.09 27.71
N LEU A 138 -10.20 -0.15 26.82
CA LEU A 138 -9.06 0.74 26.94
C LEU A 138 -9.47 2.12 27.48
N ASN A 139 -8.69 2.63 28.43
CA ASN A 139 -8.76 4.03 28.84
C ASN A 139 -8.20 4.94 27.73
N GLU A 140 -8.58 6.23 27.74
CA GLU A 140 -8.21 7.19 26.70
C GLU A 140 -6.69 7.27 26.47
N LYS A 141 -5.90 7.31 27.55
CA LYS A 141 -4.43 7.27 27.48
C LYS A 141 -3.87 5.98 26.84
N ALA A 142 -4.55 4.85 27.04
CA ALA A 142 -4.14 3.57 26.45
C ALA A 142 -4.54 3.48 24.97
N LYS A 143 -5.64 4.12 24.57
CA LYS A 143 -6.02 4.29 23.16
C LYS A 143 -4.97 5.14 22.44
N GLU A 144 -4.59 6.28 22.98
CA GLU A 144 -3.53 7.14 22.41
C GLU A 144 -2.21 6.36 22.20
N LEU A 145 -1.81 5.54 23.19
CA LEU A 145 -0.65 4.67 23.07
C LEU A 145 -0.80 3.69 21.89
N CYS A 146 -1.94 3.02 21.75
CA CYS A 146 -2.19 2.06 20.68
C CYS A 146 -2.14 2.72 19.30
N GLN A 147 -2.68 3.95 19.17
CA GLN A 147 -2.61 4.74 17.94
C GLN A 147 -1.16 5.09 17.58
N MET A 148 -0.39 5.58 18.55
CA MET A 148 1.01 5.99 18.36
C MET A 148 1.95 4.81 18.08
N VAL A 149 1.77 3.69 18.79
CA VAL A 149 2.61 2.49 18.67
C VAL A 149 2.19 1.59 17.49
N ARG A 150 1.03 1.90 16.88
CA ARG A 150 0.38 1.07 15.86
C ARG A 150 0.22 -0.36 16.35
N LEU A 151 -0.51 -0.48 17.45
CA LEU A 151 -0.77 -1.74 18.14
C LEU A 151 -2.28 -1.95 18.20
N VAL A 152 -2.72 -3.17 17.89
CA VAL A 152 -4.13 -3.55 17.96
C VAL A 152 -4.55 -3.60 19.45
N PRO A 153 -5.70 -3.01 19.84
CA PRO A 153 -6.20 -2.99 21.22
C PRO A 153 -6.19 -4.35 21.92
N GLU A 154 -6.68 -5.39 21.25
CA GLU A 154 -6.69 -6.76 21.78
C GLU A 154 -5.29 -7.29 22.10
N ALA A 155 -4.34 -7.12 21.17
CA ALA A 155 -2.95 -7.49 21.39
C ALA A 155 -2.30 -6.68 22.53
N TYR A 156 -2.63 -5.38 22.64
CA TYR A 156 -2.16 -4.57 23.77
C TYR A 156 -2.65 -5.11 25.12
N LEU A 157 -3.92 -5.53 25.22
CA LEU A 157 -4.47 -6.11 26.44
C LEU A 157 -3.78 -7.41 26.82
N GLU A 158 -3.46 -8.25 25.84
CA GLU A 158 -2.71 -9.49 26.04
C GLU A 158 -1.27 -9.21 26.51
N TYR A 159 -0.57 -8.26 25.89
CA TYR A 159 0.78 -7.88 26.33
C TYR A 159 0.78 -7.22 27.70
N LYS A 160 -0.24 -6.39 27.99
CA LYS A 160 -0.41 -5.77 29.31
C LYS A 160 -0.61 -6.84 30.38
N SER A 161 -1.49 -7.81 30.17
CA SER A 161 -1.75 -8.88 31.15
C SER A 161 -0.54 -9.77 31.34
N ALA A 162 0.17 -10.10 30.25
CA ALA A 162 1.41 -10.86 30.26
C ALA A 162 2.50 -10.17 31.12
N LEU A 163 2.77 -8.89 30.88
CA LEU A 163 3.78 -8.13 31.63
C LEU A 163 3.39 -7.92 33.11
N LEU A 164 2.10 -7.69 33.39
CA LEU A 164 1.59 -7.56 34.75
C LEU A 164 1.75 -8.86 35.55
N ASN A 165 1.40 -9.99 34.95
CA ASN A 165 1.53 -11.29 35.60
C ASN A 165 3.00 -11.61 35.93
N GLU A 166 3.92 -11.25 35.02
CA GLU A 166 5.35 -11.45 35.27
C GLU A 166 5.89 -10.53 36.36
N CYS A 167 5.48 -9.25 36.37
CA CYS A 167 5.82 -8.31 37.44
C CYS A 167 5.27 -8.76 38.81
N ASN A 168 4.05 -9.32 38.85
CA ASN A 168 3.45 -9.82 40.09
C ASN A 168 4.19 -11.06 40.63
N LYS A 169 4.78 -11.87 39.76
CA LYS A 169 5.57 -13.05 40.17
C LYS A 169 6.94 -12.69 40.71
N GLN A 170 7.63 -11.73 40.08
CA GLN A 170 9.00 -11.36 40.43
C GLN A 170 9.09 -10.19 41.42
N GLY A 171 8.02 -9.38 41.54
CA GLY A 171 7.96 -8.17 42.36
C GLY A 171 8.53 -6.92 41.67
N ASP A 172 9.41 -7.10 40.70
CA ASP A 172 9.89 -6.06 39.79
C ASP A 172 10.00 -6.61 38.36
N LEU A 173 9.91 -5.72 37.36
CA LEU A 173 10.14 -6.12 35.98
C LEU A 173 11.04 -5.11 35.28
N ARG A 174 12.22 -5.56 34.85
CA ARG A 174 13.16 -4.76 34.05
C ARG A 174 12.84 -4.85 32.55
N LEU A 175 13.27 -3.83 31.80
CA LEU A 175 12.99 -3.72 30.35
C LEU A 175 13.58 -4.88 29.51
N ALA A 176 14.72 -5.44 29.91
CA ALA A 176 15.34 -6.56 29.18
C ALA A 176 14.51 -7.86 29.29
N PRO A 177 14.10 -8.31 30.50
CA PRO A 177 13.13 -9.39 30.66
C PRO A 177 11.81 -9.15 29.93
N ALA A 178 11.25 -7.94 30.02
CA ALA A 178 10.00 -7.60 29.33
C ALA A 178 10.07 -7.84 27.81
N ARG A 179 11.20 -7.51 27.16
CA ARG A 179 11.43 -7.76 25.73
C ARG A 179 11.49 -9.24 25.38
N ALA A 180 12.12 -10.05 26.22
CA ALA A 180 12.19 -11.49 26.01
C ALA A 180 10.80 -12.15 26.14
N PHE A 181 9.93 -11.58 26.97
CA PHE A 181 8.63 -12.15 27.31
C PHE A 181 7.57 -11.95 26.23
N ILE A 182 7.33 -10.71 25.78
CA ILE A 182 6.25 -10.41 24.82
C ILE A 182 6.67 -10.57 23.34
N LYS A 183 7.95 -10.85 23.06
CA LYS A 183 8.51 -11.19 21.73
C LYS A 183 8.03 -10.31 20.55
N ILE A 184 7.75 -9.03 20.78
CA ILE A 184 7.45 -8.06 19.72
C ILE A 184 8.63 -7.11 19.46
N ASN A 185 8.48 -6.24 18.46
CA ASN A 185 9.48 -5.22 18.12
C ASN A 185 9.95 -4.45 19.37
N VAL A 186 11.28 -4.34 19.52
CA VAL A 186 11.97 -3.74 20.67
C VAL A 186 11.50 -2.31 20.97
N ASN A 187 11.20 -1.52 19.93
CA ASN A 187 10.74 -0.14 20.07
C ASN A 187 9.29 -0.06 20.56
N LYS A 188 8.44 -0.98 20.12
CA LYS A 188 7.05 -1.09 20.59
C LYS A 188 7.01 -1.53 22.06
N THR A 189 7.80 -2.56 22.40
CA THR A 189 7.94 -3.04 23.78
C THR A 189 8.38 -1.93 24.73
N ARG A 190 9.37 -1.13 24.34
CA ARG A 190 9.83 0.02 25.15
C ARG A 190 8.70 1.00 25.43
N LYS A 191 7.96 1.43 24.40
CA LYS A 191 6.85 2.38 24.56
C LYS A 191 5.73 1.85 25.47
N ILE A 192 5.40 0.56 25.37
CA ILE A 192 4.41 -0.10 26.24
C ILE A 192 4.93 -0.18 27.68
N TYR A 193 6.17 -0.62 27.87
CA TYR A 193 6.78 -0.73 29.19
C TYR A 193 6.88 0.63 29.90
N ASP A 194 7.34 1.67 29.19
CA ASP A 194 7.44 3.03 29.74
C ASP A 194 6.06 3.59 30.14
N PHE A 195 5.00 3.26 29.37
CA PHE A 195 3.63 3.61 29.71
C PHE A 195 3.15 2.89 30.98
N LEU A 196 3.41 1.59 31.09
CA LEU A 196 3.01 0.79 32.25
C LEU A 196 3.72 1.22 33.54
N ILE A 197 4.99 1.63 33.46
CA ILE A 197 5.68 2.24 34.60
C ILE A 197 5.05 3.59 34.96
N ARG A 198 4.79 4.46 33.98
CA ARG A 198 4.26 5.80 34.22
C ARG A 198 2.88 5.77 34.89
N GLU A 199 2.05 4.81 34.51
CA GLU A 199 0.72 4.61 35.09
C GLU A 199 0.76 3.79 36.41
N GLY A 200 1.95 3.38 36.87
CA GLY A 200 2.11 2.67 38.14
C GLY A 200 1.71 1.19 38.12
N TYR A 201 1.54 0.60 36.94
CA TYR A 201 1.20 -0.82 36.79
C TYR A 201 2.40 -1.75 37.02
N ILE A 202 3.61 -1.27 36.75
CA ILE A 202 4.85 -2.04 36.86
C ILE A 202 5.86 -1.26 37.69
N THR A 203 6.51 -1.94 38.61
CA THR A 203 7.62 -1.43 39.43
C THR A 203 8.96 -1.78 38.79
N LYS A 204 9.88 -0.82 38.76
CA LYS A 204 11.26 -1.01 38.34
C LYS A 204 12.17 -0.84 39.55
N ASN A 205 12.89 -1.90 39.91
CA ASN A 205 13.92 -1.90 40.95
C ASN A 205 15.34 -1.97 40.33
#